data_AF-A0A7G9WA30-F1
#
_entry.id   AF-A0A7G9WA30-F1
#
_cell.length_a   1.000
_cell.length_b   1.000
_cell.length_c   1.000
_cell.angle_alpha   90.00
_cell.angle_beta   90.00
_cell.angle_gamma   90.00
#
_symmetry.space_group_name_H-M   'P 1'
#
loop_
_entity.id
_entity.type
_entity.pdbx_description
1 polymer ?
#
loop_
_entity_poly.entity_id
_entity_poly.type
_entity_poly.pdbx_seq_one_letter_code
_entity_poly.pdbx_strand_id
1 'polypeptide(L)'
;MAKRIGNFRFVHLLHAIFILTNLITGFFMLRGIKLFNIHFTSGILIILVPLVLANLSFRRSIFFNLIFLRAKDLKRGNPIKILTKITAMMLFFLVMLSFTTGMILRLGGGTGIFNIHIFSYKTIFTIVPIHALLAIMSKK
;
A
#
# COMPACT_ATOMS: atom_id res chain seq x y z
N MET A 1 -5.95 18.35 -18.39
CA MET A 1 -5.83 16.87 -18.20
C MET A 1 -4.42 16.47 -17.73
N ALA A 2 -3.35 17.02 -18.32
CA ALA A 2 -1.95 16.77 -17.92
C ALA A 2 -1.64 17.07 -16.42
N LYS A 3 -2.11 18.21 -15.88
CA LYS A 3 -1.90 18.59 -14.46
C LYS A 3 -2.42 17.53 -13.46
N ARG A 4 -3.53 16.86 -13.76
CA ARG A 4 -4.11 15.81 -12.88
C ARG A 4 -3.31 14.50 -12.90
N ILE A 5 -2.74 14.15 -14.06
CA ILE A 5 -1.87 12.97 -14.21
C ILE A 5 -0.56 13.18 -13.44
N GLY A 6 0.00 14.40 -13.49
CA GLY A 6 1.16 14.79 -12.68
C GLY A 6 0.90 14.65 -11.17
N ASN A 7 -0.25 15.18 -10.70
CA ASN A 7 -0.64 15.09 -9.29
C ASN A 7 -0.81 13.63 -8.81
N PHE A 8 -1.41 12.76 -9.63
CA PHE A 8 -1.55 11.35 -9.28
C PHE A 8 -0.20 10.65 -9.11
N ARG A 9 0.73 10.84 -10.06
CA ARG A 9 2.07 10.25 -9.99
C ARG A 9 2.84 10.73 -8.77
N PHE A 10 2.74 12.02 -8.46
CA PHE A 10 3.36 12.62 -7.28
C PHE A 10 2.80 12.03 -5.98
N VAL A 11 1.47 11.97 -5.84
CA VAL A 11 0.82 11.40 -4.65
C VAL A 11 1.14 9.92 -4.49
N HIS A 12 1.20 9.15 -5.58
CA HIS A 12 1.60 7.74 -5.54
C HIS A 12 3.07 7.56 -5.14
N LEU A 13 3.97 8.41 -5.63
CA LEU A 13 5.38 8.39 -5.21
C LEU A 13 5.50 8.71 -3.71
N LEU A 14 4.78 9.72 -3.23
CA LEU A 14 4.76 10.08 -1.83
C LEU A 14 4.24 8.93 -0.94
N HIS A 15 3.19 8.23 -1.40
CA HIS A 15 2.69 7.03 -0.74
C HIS A 15 3.76 5.93 -0.62
N ALA A 16 4.48 5.67 -1.71
CA ALA A 16 5.54 4.68 -1.73
C ALA A 16 6.68 5.04 -0.76
N ILE A 17 7.03 6.33 -0.64
CA ILE A 17 8.01 6.81 0.33
C ILE A 17 7.52 6.52 1.76
N PHE A 18 6.26 6.84 2.09
CA PHE A 18 5.73 6.55 3.43
C PHE A 18 5.70 5.05 3.75
N ILE A 19 5.32 4.19 2.79
CA ILE A 19 5.42 2.73 2.95
C ILE A 19 6.86 2.32 3.24
N LEU A 20 7.82 2.82 2.46
CA LEU A 20 9.23 2.49 2.66
C LEU A 20 9.75 2.94 4.03
N THR A 21 9.44 4.17 4.45
CA THR A 21 9.78 4.68 5.79
C THR A 21 9.15 3.82 6.88
N ASN A 22 7.89 3.43 6.73
CA ASN A 22 7.19 2.59 7.70
C ASN A 22 7.82 1.18 7.81
N LEU A 23 8.18 0.59 6.67
CA LEU A 23 8.87 -0.71 6.63
C LEU A 23 10.24 -0.63 7.31
N ILE A 24 11.05 0.39 6.97
CA ILE A 24 12.39 0.59 7.56
C ILE A 24 12.29 0.80 9.07
N THR A 25 11.38 1.67 9.53
CA THR A 25 11.19 1.92 10.96
C THR A 25 10.66 0.68 11.69
N GLY A 26 9.76 -0.10 11.09
CA GLY A 26 9.29 -1.37 11.63
C GLY A 26 10.41 -2.41 11.78
N PHE A 27 11.29 -2.52 10.79
CA PHE A 27 12.47 -3.38 10.86
C PHE A 27 13.40 -3.01 12.02
N PHE A 28 13.69 -1.71 12.19
CA PHE A 28 14.54 -1.25 13.28
C PHE A 28 13.88 -1.40 14.65
N MET A 29 12.56 -1.24 14.74
CA MET A 29 11.80 -1.51 15.97
C MET A 29 11.86 -2.99 16.36
N LEU A 30 11.81 -3.92 15.40
CA LEU A 30 12.04 -5.35 15.64
C LEU A 30 13.44 -5.66 16.19
N ARG A 31 14.41 -4.77 15.95
CA ARG A 31 15.77 -4.83 16.50
C ARG A 31 15.93 -4.06 17.82
N GLY A 32 14.84 -3.57 18.41
CA GLY A 32 14.85 -2.85 19.69
C GLY A 32 15.10 -1.35 19.60
N ILE A 33 15.20 -0.76 18.40
CA ILE A 33 15.39 0.68 18.25
C ILE A 33 14.06 1.42 18.45
N LYS A 34 14.05 2.43 19.32
CA LYS A 34 12.85 3.22 19.65
C LYS A 34 12.47 4.22 18.55
N LEU A 35 11.83 3.75 17.48
CA LEU A 35 11.33 4.58 16.37
C LEU A 35 9.79 4.65 16.30
N PHE A 36 9.10 4.35 17.42
CA PHE A 36 7.65 4.23 17.48
C PHE A 36 6.91 5.43 16.88
N ASN A 37 7.29 6.66 17.23
CA ASN A 37 6.61 7.85 16.73
C ASN A 37 6.69 7.98 15.21
N ILE A 38 7.86 7.73 14.62
CA ILE A 38 8.05 7.80 13.16
C ILE A 38 7.27 6.68 12.47
N HIS A 39 7.31 5.47 13.02
CA HIS A 39 6.56 4.33 12.50
C HIS A 39 5.04 4.59 12.54
N PHE A 40 4.53 5.08 13.67
CA PHE A 40 3.12 5.37 13.84
C PHE A 40 2.64 6.52 12.92
N THR A 41 3.36 7.64 12.90
CA THR A 41 3.02 8.79 12.04
C THR A 41 3.06 8.42 10.56
N SER A 42 4.09 7.69 10.11
CA SER A 42 4.13 7.19 8.73
C SER A 42 2.98 6.22 8.43
N GLY A 43 2.58 5.37 9.38
CA GLY A 43 1.42 4.48 9.27
C GLY A 43 0.11 5.23 9.04
N ILE A 44 -0.13 6.33 9.75
CA ILE A 44 -1.29 7.20 9.53
C ILE A 44 -1.25 7.83 8.13
N LEU A 45 -0.09 8.37 7.74
CA LEU A 45 0.08 9.02 6.43
C LEU A 45 -0.12 8.05 5.27
N ILE A 46 0.25 6.77 5.43
CA ILE A 46 -0.04 5.71 4.45
C ILE A 46 -1.56 5.62 4.20
N ILE A 47 -2.42 5.63 5.22
CA ILE A 47 -3.88 5.50 5.06
C ILE A 47 -4.53 6.76 4.45
N LEU A 48 -4.00 7.95 4.77
CA LEU A 48 -4.54 9.20 4.26
C LEU A 48 -4.37 9.34 2.74
N VAL A 49 -3.30 8.79 2.17
CA VAL A 49 -3.02 8.95 0.74
C VAL A 49 -4.05 8.23 -0.16
N PRO A 50 -4.45 6.97 0.07
CA PRO A 50 -5.56 6.33 -0.62
C PRO A 50 -6.87 7.13 -0.57
N LEU A 51 -7.18 7.78 0.56
CA LEU A 51 -8.35 8.65 0.69
C LEU A 51 -8.25 9.89 -0.20
N VAL A 52 -7.06 10.53 -0.23
CA VAL A 52 -6.79 11.66 -1.13
C VAL A 52 -6.84 11.22 -2.59
N LEU A 53 -6.27 10.08 -2.93
CA LEU A 53 -6.32 9.50 -4.28
C LEU A 53 -7.75 9.15 -4.69
N ALA A 54 -8.57 8.64 -3.78
CA ALA A 54 -10.00 8.39 -4.02
C ALA A 54 -10.76 9.70 -4.27
N ASN A 55 -10.52 10.74 -3.45
CA ASN A 55 -11.13 12.06 -3.62
C ASN A 55 -10.70 12.77 -4.92
N LEU A 56 -9.42 12.68 -5.29
CA LEU A 56 -8.95 13.18 -6.59
C LEU A 56 -9.55 12.40 -7.78
N SER A 57 -9.98 11.16 -7.53
CA SER A 57 -10.61 10.27 -8.51
C SER A 57 -12.15 10.34 -8.52
N PHE A 58 -12.78 11.10 -7.62
CA PHE A 58 -14.23 11.01 -7.33
C PHE A 58 -15.16 11.39 -8.50
N ARG A 59 -14.64 12.01 -9.58
CA ARG A 59 -15.43 12.30 -10.79
C ARG A 59 -15.48 11.19 -11.83
N ARG A 60 -14.90 10.01 -11.60
CA ARG A 60 -15.07 8.80 -12.45
C ARG A 60 -14.35 7.65 -11.76
N SER A 61 -15.00 6.50 -11.52
CA SER A 61 -14.60 5.08 -11.71
C SER A 61 -13.11 4.62 -11.65
N ILE A 62 -12.13 5.49 -11.49
CA ILE A 62 -10.70 5.34 -11.75
C ILE A 62 -10.03 4.62 -10.58
N PHE A 63 -10.40 4.95 -9.34
CA PHE A 63 -9.95 4.23 -8.16
C PHE A 63 -10.38 2.75 -8.22
N PHE A 64 -11.66 2.53 -8.56
CA PHE A 64 -12.18 1.19 -8.80
C PHE A 64 -11.46 0.48 -9.97
N ASN A 65 -11.07 1.19 -11.03
CA ASN A 65 -10.36 0.59 -12.18
C ASN A 65 -8.88 0.29 -11.95
N LEU A 66 -8.26 1.06 -11.05
CA LEU A 66 -6.85 0.94 -10.70
C LEU A 66 -6.64 -0.25 -9.77
N ILE A 67 -7.60 -0.48 -8.86
CA ILE A 67 -7.52 -1.51 -7.83
C ILE A 67 -8.23 -2.80 -8.27
N PHE A 68 -9.42 -2.69 -8.88
CA PHE A 68 -10.20 -3.87 -9.26
C PHE A 68 -9.99 -4.28 -10.73
N LEU A 69 -9.92 -5.60 -10.92
CA LEU A 69 -9.93 -6.23 -12.22
C LEU A 69 -11.29 -6.00 -12.90
N ARG A 70 -11.28 -5.43 -14.11
CA ARG A 70 -12.49 -5.40 -14.95
C ARG A 70 -12.53 -6.60 -15.89
N ALA A 71 -13.74 -7.02 -16.25
CA ALA A 71 -13.98 -7.99 -17.32
C ALA A 71 -13.28 -7.61 -18.65
N LYS A 72 -13.15 -6.31 -18.96
CA LYS A 72 -12.44 -5.82 -20.16
C LYS A 72 -10.91 -6.01 -20.10
N ASP A 73 -10.34 -6.01 -18.90
CA ASP A 73 -8.89 -6.20 -18.70
C ASP A 73 -8.55 -7.69 -18.80
N LEU A 74 -9.45 -8.56 -18.35
CA LEU A 74 -9.42 -10.01 -18.58
C LEU A 74 -9.52 -10.35 -20.07
N LYS A 75 -10.41 -9.68 -20.82
CA LYS A 75 -10.55 -9.86 -22.28
C LYS A 75 -9.34 -9.39 -23.09
N ARG A 76 -8.52 -8.46 -22.58
CA ARG A 76 -7.33 -7.92 -23.28
C ARG A 76 -6.05 -8.74 -23.07
N GLY A 77 -6.10 -9.80 -22.26
CA GLY A 77 -5.11 -10.88 -22.28
C GLY A 77 -3.66 -10.55 -21.86
N ASN A 78 -3.39 -9.39 -21.24
CA ASN A 78 -2.03 -9.11 -20.73
C ASN A 78 -1.92 -9.55 -19.25
N PRO A 79 -1.33 -10.74 -18.97
CA PRO A 79 -1.29 -11.29 -17.61
C PRO A 79 -0.50 -10.41 -16.65
N ILE A 80 0.52 -9.67 -17.12
CA ILE A 80 1.32 -8.77 -16.28
C ILE A 80 0.49 -7.61 -15.75
N LYS A 81 -0.38 -7.02 -16.58
CA LYS A 81 -1.31 -5.95 -16.15
C LYS A 81 -2.32 -6.46 -15.15
N ILE A 82 -2.80 -7.70 -15.30
CA ILE A 82 -3.71 -8.36 -14.36
C ILE A 82 -3.01 -8.57 -13.01
N LEU A 83 -1.82 -9.17 -13.01
CA LEU A 83 -1.01 -9.41 -11.81
C LEU A 83 -0.64 -8.10 -11.09
N THR A 84 -0.36 -7.02 -11.82
CA THR A 84 -0.08 -5.70 -11.23
C THR A 84 -1.28 -5.18 -10.43
N LYS A 85 -2.52 -5.39 -10.94
CA LYS A 85 -3.74 -5.00 -10.22
C LYS A 85 -4.01 -5.89 -9.01
N ILE A 86 -3.81 -7.21 -9.15
CA ILE A 86 -3.96 -8.16 -8.04
C ILE A 86 -3.02 -7.78 -6.90
N THR A 87 -1.74 -7.55 -7.19
CA THR A 87 -0.75 -7.14 -6.18
C THR A 87 -1.08 -5.78 -5.56
N ALA A 88 -1.59 -4.81 -6.33
CA ALA A 88 -2.07 -3.54 -5.77
C ALA A 88 -3.24 -3.74 -4.79
N MET A 89 -4.21 -4.58 -5.15
CA MET A 89 -5.36 -4.89 -4.30
C MET A 89 -4.94 -5.64 -3.02
N MET A 90 -4.04 -6.62 -3.15
CA MET A 90 -3.46 -7.32 -2.00
C MET A 90 -2.74 -6.36 -1.05
N LEU A 91 -1.89 -5.47 -1.60
CA LEU A 91 -1.19 -4.46 -0.80
C LEU A 91 -2.17 -3.53 -0.07
N PHE A 92 -3.25 -3.10 -0.73
CA PHE A 92 -4.28 -2.30 -0.09
C PHE A 92 -4.87 -3.00 1.14
N PHE A 93 -5.31 -4.26 1.00
CA PHE A 93 -5.87 -5.01 2.13
C PHE A 93 -4.85 -5.28 3.24
N LEU A 94 -3.61 -5.62 2.88
CA LEU A 94 -2.54 -5.86 3.85
C LEU A 94 -2.18 -4.60 4.62
N VAL A 95 -2.13 -3.44 3.96
CA VAL A 95 -1.90 -2.15 4.61
C VAL A 95 -3.04 -1.81 5.56
N MET A 96 -4.29 -2.04 5.18
CA MET A 96 -5.45 -1.83 6.08
C MET A 96 -5.41 -2.77 7.30
N LEU A 97 -5.06 -4.05 7.10
CA LEU A 97 -4.88 -5.03 8.17
C LEU A 97 -3.73 -4.64 9.11
N SER A 98 -2.58 -4.27 8.55
CA SER A 98 -1.40 -3.83 9.30
C SER A 98 -1.68 -2.56 10.11
N PHE A 99 -2.38 -1.59 9.52
CA PHE A 99 -2.81 -0.38 10.22
C PHE A 99 -3.77 -0.70 11.37
N THR A 100 -4.80 -1.51 11.12
CA THR A 100 -5.79 -1.88 12.14
C THR A 100 -5.14 -2.62 13.31
N THR A 101 -4.27 -3.60 13.02
CA THR A 101 -3.51 -4.32 14.05
C THR A 101 -2.53 -3.41 14.79
N GLY A 102 -1.89 -2.45 14.11
CA GLY A 102 -1.03 -1.43 14.73
C GLY A 102 -1.78 -0.51 15.69
N MET A 103 -3.00 -0.10 15.32
CA MET A 103 -3.89 0.68 16.20
C MET A 103 -4.30 -0.12 17.44
N ILE A 104 -4.67 -1.40 17.27
CA ILE A 104 -5.01 -2.27 18.40
C ILE A 104 -3.81 -2.47 19.33
N LEU A 105 -2.60 -2.67 18.78
CA LEU A 105 -1.38 -2.78 19.59
C LEU A 105 -1.09 -1.50 20.37
N ARG A 106 -1.35 -0.33 19.78
CA ARG A 106 -1.22 0.95 20.47
C ARG A 106 -2.19 1.07 21.66
N LEU A 107 -3.36 0.44 21.58
CA LEU A 107 -4.35 0.41 22.66
C LEU A 107 -4.10 -0.72 23.68
N GLY A 108 -2.96 -1.41 23.62
CA GLY A 108 -2.62 -2.50 24.56
C GLY A 108 -2.97 -3.91 24.06
N GLY A 109 -3.12 -4.10 22.75
CA GLY A 109 -3.34 -5.41 22.15
C GLY A 109 -2.27 -6.45 22.50
N GLY A 110 -2.68 -7.72 22.62
CA GLY A 110 -1.81 -8.82 23.03
C GLY A 110 -0.92 -9.41 21.93
N THR A 111 -0.17 -10.45 22.30
CA THR A 111 0.82 -11.14 21.44
C THR A 111 0.23 -11.72 20.15
N GLY A 112 -1.04 -12.15 20.17
CA GLY A 112 -1.73 -12.61 18.96
C GLY A 112 -1.85 -11.53 17.89
N ILE A 113 -2.24 -10.31 18.28
CA ILE A 113 -2.33 -9.16 17.36
C ILE A 113 -0.94 -8.76 16.88
N PHE A 114 0.07 -8.85 17.76
CA PHE A 114 1.45 -8.58 17.38
C PHE A 114 1.93 -9.52 16.28
N ASN A 115 1.65 -10.82 16.39
CA ASN A 115 2.01 -11.79 15.37
C ASN A 115 1.32 -11.52 14.03
N ILE A 116 0.04 -11.13 14.03
CA ILE A 116 -0.69 -10.74 12.80
C ILE A 116 -0.08 -9.47 12.19
N HIS A 117 0.30 -8.50 13.01
CA HIS A 117 0.95 -7.28 12.56
C HIS A 117 2.30 -7.57 11.89
N ILE A 118 3.13 -8.41 12.53
CA ILE A 118 4.43 -8.85 11.98
C ILE A 118 4.26 -9.70 10.72
N PHE A 119 3.26 -10.58 10.68
CA PHE A 119 2.92 -11.32 9.47
C PHE A 119 2.56 -10.38 8.32
N SER A 120 1.70 -9.39 8.57
CA SER A 120 1.32 -8.38 7.58
C SER A 120 2.53 -7.58 7.10
N TYR A 121 3.39 -7.14 8.02
CA TYR A 121 4.65 -6.46 7.70
C TYR A 121 5.54 -7.29 6.75
N LYS A 122 5.79 -8.56 7.07
CA LYS A 122 6.61 -9.46 6.24
C LYS A 122 6.00 -9.64 4.85
N THR A 123 4.70 -9.83 4.78
CA THR A 123 4.00 -10.00 3.50
C THR A 123 4.05 -8.72 2.65
N ILE A 124 3.85 -7.54 3.25
CA ILE A 124 3.99 -6.25 2.55
C ILE A 124 5.43 -6.07 2.03
N PHE A 125 6.42 -6.33 2.89
CA PHE A 125 7.84 -6.23 2.53
C PHE A 125 8.19 -7.07 1.29
N THR A 126 7.61 -8.27 1.17
CA THR A 126 7.81 -9.15 0.01
C THR A 126 7.02 -8.71 -1.22
N ILE A 127 5.77 -8.26 -1.07
CA ILE A 127 4.91 -7.94 -2.22
C ILE A 127 5.27 -6.60 -2.86
N VAL A 128 5.77 -5.61 -2.10
CA VAL A 128 6.11 -4.28 -2.64
C VAL A 128 7.13 -4.36 -3.80
N PRO A 129 8.26 -5.07 -3.69
CA PRO A 129 9.19 -5.26 -4.81
C PRO A 129 8.56 -5.96 -6.02
N ILE A 130 7.74 -6.99 -5.77
CA ILE A 130 7.03 -7.74 -6.83
C ILE A 130 6.09 -6.81 -7.58
N HIS A 131 5.31 -6.00 -6.86
CA HIS A 131 4.41 -5.01 -7.44
C HIS A 131 5.17 -3.99 -8.30
N ALA A 132 6.31 -3.48 -7.82
CA ALA A 132 7.14 -2.55 -8.57
C ALA A 132 7.70 -3.16 -9.86
N LEU A 133 8.20 -4.41 -9.80
CA LEU A 133 8.69 -5.14 -10.98
C LEU A 133 7.58 -5.35 -12.01
N LEU A 134 6.41 -5.83 -11.59
CA LEU A 134 5.24 -6.00 -12.46
C LEU A 134 4.81 -4.68 -13.09
N ALA A 135 4.80 -3.59 -12.33
CA ALA A 135 4.48 -2.26 -12.84
C ALA A 135 5.47 -1.79 -13.92
N ILE A 136 6.76 -2.06 -13.77
CA ILE A 136 7.80 -1.77 -14.78
C ILE A 136 7.57 -2.62 -16.04
N MET A 137 7.35 -3.93 -15.87
CA MET A 137 7.10 -4.84 -16.99
C MET A 137 5.81 -4.50 -17.75
N SER A 138 4.79 -3.99 -17.06
CA SER A 138 3.50 -3.63 -17.67
C SER A 138 3.53 -2.39 -18.58
N LYS A 139 4.62 -1.60 -18.49
CA LYS A 139 4.84 -0.38 -19.30
C LYS A 139 5.55 -0.65 -20.62
N LYS A 140 6.19 -1.82 -20.77
CA LYS A 140 6.69 -2.34 -22.05
C LYS A 140 5.53 -2.96 -22.84
#